data_AF-A0A356XIU2-F1
#
_entry.id   AF-A0A356XIU2-F1
#
_cell.length_a   1.000
_cell.length_b   1.000
_cell.length_c   1.000
_cell.angle_alpha   90.00
_cell.angle_beta   90.00
_cell.angle_gamma   90.00
#
_symmetry.space_group_name_H-M   'P 1'
#
loop_
_entity.id
_entity.type
_entity.pdbx_description
1 polymer ?
#
loop_
_entity_poly.entity_id
_entity_poly.type
_entity_poly.pdbx_seq_one_letter_code
_entity_poly.pdbx_strand_id
1 'polypeptide(L)'
;YHIDGENKELNQAIFEIRENRRERNDRLFQGLKEMGYPLEWDDFDKKGDRNYLGKPDFARAMLKKGYIREFGEAFEPGKLLGSPEIRKIRKKKIKAREAIQLILDAGGIPVLAHPMKVSGLKTSETMGTEEYMEAQGYMEALEKLVIKLKSYGLKGLECLYPEHTPEETEALIGLAEKYKLHITSGSDYHGPTDSFLPKTAK
;
A
#
# COMPACT_ATOMS: atom_id res chain seq x y z
N TYR A 1 -8.52 -3.12 -13.71
CA TYR A 1 -9.72 -3.90 -14.08
C TYR A 1 -9.59 -4.42 -15.51
N HIS A 2 -10.33 -5.47 -15.89
CA HIS A 2 -10.43 -5.99 -17.27
C HIS A 2 -9.09 -6.33 -17.94
N ILE A 3 -8.10 -6.76 -17.16
CA ILE A 3 -6.82 -7.23 -17.72
C ILE A 3 -6.98 -8.60 -18.38
N ASP A 4 -6.24 -8.83 -19.45
CA ASP A 4 -5.97 -10.15 -19.99
C ASP A 4 -5.03 -10.89 -19.03
N GLY A 5 -5.54 -11.94 -18.41
CA GLY A 5 -4.79 -12.77 -17.46
C GLY A 5 -3.68 -13.59 -18.10
N GLU A 6 -3.68 -13.74 -19.43
CA GLU A 6 -2.67 -14.50 -20.17
C GLU A 6 -1.58 -13.59 -20.77
N ASN A 7 -1.67 -12.26 -20.57
CA ASN A 7 -0.68 -11.32 -21.07
C ASN A 7 0.71 -11.63 -20.47
N LYS A 8 1.67 -11.97 -21.34
CA LYS A 8 2.99 -12.48 -20.94
C LYS A 8 3.82 -11.43 -20.22
N GLU A 9 3.83 -10.20 -20.72
CA GLU A 9 4.59 -9.09 -20.19
C GLU A 9 4.10 -8.73 -18.78
N LEU A 10 2.78 -8.64 -18.58
CA LEU A 10 2.17 -8.40 -17.28
C LEU A 10 2.49 -9.55 -16.30
N ASN A 11 2.36 -10.80 -16.74
CA ASN A 11 2.64 -11.96 -15.92
C ASN A 11 4.12 -12.05 -15.52
N GLN A 12 5.04 -11.74 -16.44
CA GLN A 12 6.47 -11.65 -16.16
C GLN A 12 6.77 -10.58 -15.12
N ALA A 13 6.19 -9.38 -15.26
CA ALA A 13 6.36 -8.31 -14.28
C ALA A 13 5.78 -8.69 -12.89
N ILE A 14 4.62 -9.36 -12.85
CA ILE A 14 4.03 -9.88 -11.60
C ILE A 14 4.94 -10.92 -10.97
N PHE A 15 5.52 -11.83 -11.76
CA PHE A 15 6.48 -12.84 -11.29
C PHE A 15 7.71 -12.17 -10.66
N GLU A 16 8.34 -11.20 -11.34
CA GLU A 16 9.48 -10.47 -10.81
C GLU A 16 9.14 -9.69 -9.52
N ILE A 17 7.95 -9.09 -9.44
CA ILE A 17 7.49 -8.41 -8.22
C ILE A 17 7.34 -9.41 -7.06
N ARG A 18 6.89 -10.64 -7.32
CA ARG A 18 6.78 -11.71 -6.32
C ARG A 18 8.14 -12.19 -5.86
N GLU A 19 9.08 -12.45 -6.78
CA GLU A 19 10.43 -12.90 -6.43
C GLU A 19 11.22 -11.83 -5.67
N ASN A 20 11.18 -10.57 -6.11
CA ASN A 20 11.77 -9.46 -5.36
C ASN A 20 11.19 -9.32 -3.95
N ARG A 21 9.92 -9.71 -3.75
CA ARG A 21 9.29 -9.71 -2.44
C ARG A 21 9.73 -10.91 -1.59
N ARG A 22 9.91 -12.09 -2.19
CA ARG A 22 10.48 -13.29 -1.55
C ARG A 22 11.89 -12.99 -1.02
N GLU A 23 12.79 -12.51 -1.88
CA GLU A 23 14.16 -12.12 -1.48
C GLU A 23 14.18 -11.06 -0.37
N ARG A 24 13.21 -10.13 -0.38
CA ARG A 24 13.05 -9.14 0.70
C ARG A 24 12.62 -9.82 1.99
N ASN A 25 11.70 -10.78 1.94
CA ASN A 25 11.24 -11.51 3.11
C ASN A 25 12.35 -12.39 3.71
N ASP A 26 13.16 -13.05 2.87
CA ASP A 26 14.30 -13.83 3.35
C ASP A 26 15.29 -12.97 4.14
N ARG A 27 15.56 -11.75 3.65
CA ARG A 27 16.37 -10.76 4.39
C ARG A 27 15.70 -10.31 5.69
N LEU A 28 14.38 -10.18 5.73
CA LEU A 28 13.67 -9.87 6.97
C LEU A 28 13.77 -11.01 7.99
N PHE A 29 13.62 -12.26 7.54
CA PHE A 29 13.80 -13.42 8.40
C PHE A 29 15.20 -13.44 9.02
N GLN A 30 16.24 -13.24 8.20
CA GLN A 30 17.61 -13.18 8.70
C GLN A 30 17.83 -12.02 9.68
N GLY A 31 17.40 -10.80 9.32
CA GLY A 31 17.56 -9.65 10.20
C GLY A 31 16.84 -9.82 11.54
N LEU A 32 15.64 -10.39 11.55
CA LEU A 32 14.92 -10.66 12.80
C LEU A 32 15.56 -11.77 13.62
N LYS A 33 16.07 -12.82 12.97
CA LYS A 33 16.83 -13.89 13.63
C LYS A 33 18.09 -13.35 14.31
N GLU A 34 18.85 -12.48 13.64
CA GLU A 34 20.03 -11.81 14.20
C GLU A 34 19.70 -10.93 15.42
N MET A 35 18.50 -10.35 15.44
CA MET A 35 17.98 -9.58 16.57
C MET A 35 17.45 -10.45 17.72
N GLY A 36 17.46 -11.79 17.60
CA GLY A 36 16.95 -12.71 18.62
C GLY A 36 15.46 -13.05 18.51
N TYR A 37 14.80 -12.70 17.39
CA TYR A 37 13.38 -12.92 17.14
C TYR A 37 13.15 -13.83 15.92
N PRO A 38 13.57 -15.11 15.96
CA PRO A 38 13.48 -16.00 14.81
C PRO A 38 12.02 -16.27 14.42
N LEU A 39 11.72 -16.04 13.14
CA LEU A 39 10.48 -16.44 12.50
C LEU A 39 10.78 -17.34 11.31
N GLU A 40 9.86 -18.24 11.02
CA GLU A 40 9.90 -19.20 9.93
C GLU A 40 8.58 -19.16 9.16
N TRP A 41 8.56 -19.72 7.94
CA TRP A 41 7.37 -19.68 7.09
C TRP A 41 6.13 -20.33 7.73
N ASP A 42 6.32 -21.31 8.61
CA ASP A 42 5.22 -22.00 9.30
C ASP A 42 4.59 -21.17 10.43
N ASP A 43 5.22 -20.04 10.82
CA ASP A 43 4.65 -19.12 11.82
C ASP A 43 3.51 -18.25 11.26
N PHE A 44 3.30 -18.28 9.94
CA PHE A 44 2.34 -17.43 9.25
C PHE A 44 1.12 -18.24 8.84
N ASP A 45 -0.05 -17.68 9.09
CA ASP A 45 -1.29 -18.30 8.64
C ASP A 45 -1.36 -18.26 7.10
N LYS A 46 -1.41 -19.43 6.47
CA LYS A 46 -1.58 -19.59 5.03
C LYS A 46 -2.98 -19.11 4.63
N LYS A 47 -3.14 -17.83 4.30
CA LYS A 47 -4.42 -17.27 3.84
C LYS A 47 -4.65 -17.61 2.37
N GLY A 48 -5.12 -18.83 2.09
CA GLY A 48 -5.36 -19.34 0.72
C GLY A 48 -4.08 -19.43 -0.09
N ASP A 49 -4.15 -19.22 -1.41
CA ASP A 49 -2.99 -19.20 -2.33
C ASP A 49 -2.09 -17.95 -2.19
N ARG A 50 -2.24 -17.16 -1.12
CA ARG A 50 -1.40 -15.99 -0.88
C ARG A 50 0.00 -16.40 -0.45
N ASN A 51 0.88 -16.53 -1.44
CA ASN A 51 2.32 -16.74 -1.24
C ASN A 51 3.10 -15.44 -0.98
N TYR A 52 2.50 -14.45 -0.32
CA TYR A 52 3.21 -13.20 -0.02
C TYR A 52 3.06 -12.77 1.44
N LEU A 53 4.18 -12.36 2.06
CA LEU A 53 4.20 -11.77 3.40
C LEU A 53 4.55 -10.27 3.34
N GLY A 54 3.74 -9.45 3.99
CA GLY A 54 3.99 -8.05 4.29
C GLY A 54 4.47 -7.86 5.73
N LYS A 55 5.02 -6.68 6.05
CA LYS A 55 5.40 -6.35 7.44
C LYS A 55 4.26 -6.55 8.46
N PRO A 56 2.98 -6.26 8.14
CA PRO A 56 1.87 -6.59 9.02
C PRO A 56 1.78 -8.08 9.36
N ASP A 57 2.10 -8.98 8.43
CA ASP A 57 2.07 -10.42 8.69
C ASP A 57 3.20 -10.82 9.65
N PHE A 58 4.39 -10.21 9.54
CA PHE A 58 5.47 -10.39 10.51
C PHE A 58 5.07 -9.91 11.90
N ALA A 59 4.42 -8.75 12.01
CA ALA A 59 3.92 -8.24 13.30
C ALA A 59 2.88 -9.19 13.93
N ARG A 60 1.97 -9.77 13.14
CA ARG A 60 1.02 -10.79 13.64
C ARG A 60 1.74 -12.05 14.11
N ALA A 61 2.73 -12.54 13.36
CA ALA A 61 3.52 -13.71 13.75
C ALA A 61 4.31 -13.45 15.04
N MET A 62 4.90 -12.26 15.20
CA MET A 62 5.56 -11.83 16.44
C MET A 62 4.60 -11.80 17.63
N LEU A 63 3.39 -11.27 17.43
CA LEU A 63 2.36 -11.24 18.48
C LEU A 63 1.96 -12.66 18.89
N LYS A 64 1.73 -13.55 17.91
CA LYS A 64 1.39 -14.96 18.13
C LYS A 64 2.49 -15.72 18.89
N LYS A 65 3.77 -15.40 18.64
CA LYS A 65 4.91 -15.96 19.38
C LYS A 65 5.16 -15.30 20.74
N GLY A 66 4.45 -14.24 21.09
CA GLY A 66 4.67 -13.49 22.33
C GLY A 66 5.94 -12.64 22.33
N TYR A 67 6.51 -12.34 21.15
CA TYR A 67 7.67 -11.44 21.02
C TYR A 67 7.33 -9.97 21.25
N ILE A 68 6.05 -9.64 21.05
CA ILE A 68 5.46 -8.32 21.30
C ILE A 68 4.15 -8.52 22.06
N ARG A 69 3.73 -7.49 22.79
CA ARG A 69 2.46 -7.49 23.55
C ARG A 69 1.30 -6.97 22.72
N GLU A 70 1.58 -6.06 21.79
CA GLU A 70 0.59 -5.43 20.94
C GLU A 70 1.12 -5.24 19.52
N PHE A 71 0.21 -5.16 18.55
CA PHE A 71 0.58 -5.07 17.14
C PHE A 71 1.42 -3.83 16.80
N GLY A 72 1.15 -2.71 17.46
CA GLY A 72 1.86 -1.44 17.24
C GLY A 72 3.34 -1.50 17.63
N GLU A 73 3.69 -2.26 18.65
CA GLU A 73 5.05 -2.39 19.20
C GLU A 73 6.06 -2.82 18.13
N ALA A 74 5.63 -3.63 17.16
CA ALA A 74 6.49 -4.08 16.05
C ALA A 74 7.03 -2.93 15.20
N PHE A 75 6.33 -1.78 15.15
CA PHE A 75 6.64 -0.65 14.28
C PHE A 75 7.26 0.54 15.02
N GLU A 76 7.40 0.44 16.35
CA GLU A 76 8.01 1.50 17.15
C GLU A 76 9.42 1.86 16.66
N PRO A 77 9.76 3.16 16.60
CA PRO A 77 11.09 3.59 16.18
C PRO A 77 12.20 2.91 16.99
N GLY A 78 13.14 2.27 16.30
CA GLY A 78 14.29 1.62 16.95
C GLY A 78 14.04 0.16 17.39
N LYS A 79 12.79 -0.32 17.37
CA LYS A 79 12.46 -1.71 17.74
C LYS A 79 12.07 -2.54 16.52
N LEU A 80 12.41 -3.83 16.52
CA LEU A 80 11.88 -4.84 15.60
C LEU A 80 11.73 -4.36 14.14
N LEU A 81 10.51 -4.27 13.60
CA LEU A 81 10.28 -3.87 12.20
C LEU A 81 10.54 -2.37 11.94
N GLY A 82 10.62 -1.57 13.01
CA GLY A 82 11.02 -0.18 13.07
C GLY A 82 12.51 0.04 13.34
N SER A 83 13.32 -1.01 13.52
CA SER A 83 14.77 -0.89 13.72
C SER A 83 15.48 -0.33 12.47
N PRO A 84 16.63 0.35 12.63
CA PRO A 84 17.41 0.84 11.50
C PRO A 84 17.82 -0.27 10.52
N GLU A 85 18.16 -1.47 11.01
CA GLU A 85 18.53 -2.62 10.16
C GLU A 85 17.34 -3.06 9.31
N ILE A 86 16.18 -3.28 9.94
CA ILE A 86 14.98 -3.75 9.24
C ILE A 86 14.38 -2.69 8.32
N ARG A 87 14.55 -1.40 8.63
CA ARG A 87 14.11 -0.28 7.77
C ARG A 87 14.95 -0.13 6.50
N LYS A 88 16.21 -0.60 6.49
CA LYS A 88 17.05 -0.65 5.28
C LYS A 88 16.57 -1.71 4.28
N ILE A 89 15.89 -2.76 4.75
CA ILE A 89 15.34 -3.82 3.91
C ILE A 89 14.06 -3.33 3.20
N ARG A 90 14.27 -2.64 2.07
CA ARG A 90 13.19 -2.02 1.29
C ARG A 90 12.66 -2.94 0.19
N LYS A 91 11.35 -2.86 -0.04
CA LYS A 91 10.70 -3.44 -1.23
C LYS A 91 11.15 -2.66 -2.47
N LYS A 92 11.57 -3.37 -3.52
CA LYS A 92 11.69 -2.80 -4.87
C LYS A 92 10.27 -2.51 -5.40
N LYS A 93 10.03 -1.28 -5.84
CA LYS A 93 8.73 -0.83 -6.36
C LYS A 93 8.83 -0.68 -7.87
N ILE A 94 7.81 -1.15 -8.59
CA ILE A 94 7.60 -0.81 -10.00
C ILE A 94 7.27 0.69 -10.13
N LYS A 95 7.74 1.33 -11.21
CA LYS A 95 7.42 2.74 -11.47
C LYS A 95 5.95 2.86 -11.90
N ALA A 96 5.28 3.93 -11.48
CA ALA A 96 3.84 4.12 -11.79
C ALA A 96 3.56 4.13 -13.30
N ARG A 97 4.41 4.78 -14.12
CA ARG A 97 4.29 4.79 -15.59
C ARG A 97 4.34 3.38 -16.18
N GLU A 98 5.26 2.55 -15.70
CA GLU A 98 5.45 1.18 -16.16
C GLU A 98 4.26 0.29 -15.76
N ALA A 99 3.80 0.40 -14.51
CA ALA A 99 2.62 -0.32 -14.04
C ALA A 99 1.35 0.05 -14.82
N ILE A 100 1.16 1.34 -15.12
CA ILE A 100 0.05 1.81 -15.96
C ILE A 100 0.16 1.22 -17.37
N GLN A 101 1.34 1.27 -17.98
CA GLN A 101 1.55 0.74 -19.32
C GLN A 101 1.27 -0.77 -19.39
N LEU A 102 1.78 -1.56 -18.43
CA LEU A 102 1.51 -3.01 -18.36
C LEU A 102 0.01 -3.33 -18.26
N ILE A 103 -0.75 -2.55 -17.47
CA ILE A 103 -2.20 -2.74 -17.37
C ILE A 103 -2.88 -2.41 -18.70
N LEU A 104 -2.46 -1.34 -19.39
CA LEU A 104 -3.02 -0.95 -20.68
C LEU A 104 -2.69 -1.95 -21.79
N ASP A 105 -1.45 -2.45 -21.83
CA ASP A 105 -0.99 -3.43 -22.82
C ASP A 105 -1.71 -4.78 -22.64
N ALA A 106 -2.09 -5.10 -21.40
CA ALA A 106 -2.98 -6.22 -21.10
C ALA A 106 -4.47 -5.89 -21.34
N GLY A 107 -4.82 -4.81 -22.03
CA GLY A 107 -6.20 -4.43 -22.35
C GLY A 107 -7.01 -3.87 -21.16
N GLY A 108 -6.39 -3.68 -20.01
CA GLY A 108 -7.05 -3.28 -18.79
C GLY A 108 -7.24 -1.78 -18.60
N ILE A 109 -7.89 -1.47 -17.48
CA ILE A 109 -8.15 -0.11 -16.99
C ILE A 109 -7.30 0.12 -15.73
N PRO A 110 -6.27 0.98 -15.81
CA PRO A 110 -5.46 1.37 -14.65
C PRO A 110 -6.21 2.38 -13.78
N VAL A 111 -6.23 2.13 -12.47
CA VAL A 111 -6.97 2.90 -11.46
C VAL A 111 -6.03 3.25 -10.31
N LEU A 112 -6.10 4.49 -9.83
CA LEU A 112 -5.40 4.90 -8.61
C LEU A 112 -6.25 4.49 -7.40
N ALA A 113 -5.80 3.45 -6.69
CA ALA A 113 -6.45 2.96 -5.49
C ALA A 113 -6.13 3.86 -4.27
N HIS A 114 -7.11 3.97 -3.36
CA HIS A 114 -7.09 4.64 -2.07
C HIS A 114 -6.23 5.92 -2.08
N PRO A 115 -6.61 6.93 -2.89
CA PRO A 115 -5.80 8.12 -3.14
C PRO A 115 -5.48 8.91 -1.86
N MET A 116 -6.36 8.91 -0.86
CA MET A 116 -6.13 9.55 0.45
C MET A 116 -5.05 8.87 1.31
N LYS A 117 -4.58 7.68 0.91
CA LYS A 117 -3.49 6.93 1.58
C LYS A 117 -2.14 7.09 0.88
N VAL A 118 -2.03 7.94 -0.13
CA VAL A 118 -0.75 8.18 -0.81
C VAL A 118 0.18 8.97 0.11
N SER A 119 1.26 8.31 0.54
CA SER A 119 2.32 8.92 1.37
C SER A 119 3.24 9.83 0.56
N GLY A 120 3.77 10.87 1.21
CA GLY A 120 4.76 11.77 0.61
C GLY A 120 4.20 12.82 -0.35
N LEU A 121 2.87 13.02 -0.37
CA LEU A 121 2.24 14.14 -1.07
C LEU A 121 2.27 15.46 -0.29
N LYS A 122 2.49 15.40 1.04
CA LYS A 122 2.73 16.59 1.86
C LYS A 122 4.05 17.24 1.42
N THR A 123 4.00 18.47 0.92
CA THR A 123 5.20 19.26 0.60
C THR A 123 5.57 20.15 1.78
N SER A 124 6.84 20.52 1.90
CA SER A 124 7.31 21.50 2.91
C SER A 124 6.63 22.86 2.80
N GLU A 125 6.07 23.19 1.63
CA GLU A 125 5.32 24.42 1.35
C GLU A 125 3.89 24.39 1.94
N THR A 126 3.38 23.20 2.25
CA THR A 126 2.02 22.99 2.81
C THR A 126 2.00 22.87 4.34
N MET A 127 3.13 23.08 5.00
CA MET A 127 3.25 23.07 6.47
C MET A 127 2.81 24.43 7.07
N GLY A 128 1.54 24.77 6.89
CA GLY A 128 0.86 25.80 7.68
C GLY A 128 0.21 25.18 8.91
N THR A 129 0.15 25.88 10.04
CA THR A 129 -0.28 25.37 11.36
C THR A 129 -1.79 25.15 11.51
N GLU A 130 -2.53 24.95 10.43
CA GLU A 130 -3.98 24.70 10.45
C GLU A 130 -4.29 23.43 9.65
N GLU A 131 -5.02 22.50 10.26
CA GLU A 131 -5.43 21.22 9.67
C GLU A 131 -6.12 21.39 8.30
N TYR A 132 -6.86 22.50 8.14
CA TYR A 132 -7.52 22.87 6.89
C TYR A 132 -6.54 23.20 5.76
N MET A 133 -5.46 23.93 6.05
CA MET A 133 -4.43 24.27 5.06
C MET A 133 -3.63 23.04 4.65
N GLU A 134 -3.40 22.10 5.59
CA GLU A 134 -2.79 20.81 5.29
C GLU A 134 -3.66 19.94 4.37
N ALA A 135 -4.98 19.90 4.62
CA ALA A 135 -5.92 19.15 3.79
C ALA A 135 -6.00 19.72 2.37
N GLN A 136 -6.08 21.04 2.22
CA GLN A 136 -6.06 21.70 0.91
C GLN A 136 -4.74 21.43 0.16
N GLY A 137 -3.61 21.59 0.85
CA GLY A 137 -2.30 21.31 0.27
C GLY A 137 -2.14 19.86 -0.22
N TYR A 138 -2.71 18.90 0.53
CA TYR A 138 -2.75 17.51 0.11
C TYR A 138 -3.57 17.31 -1.16
N MET A 139 -4.76 17.91 -1.25
CA MET A 139 -5.64 17.78 -2.41
C MET A 139 -5.02 18.38 -3.67
N GLU A 140 -4.34 19.53 -3.56
CA GLU A 140 -3.60 20.13 -4.68
C GLU A 140 -2.45 19.23 -5.15
N ALA A 141 -1.70 18.64 -4.21
CA ALA A 141 -0.63 17.69 -4.52
C ALA A 141 -1.18 16.40 -5.15
N LEU A 142 -2.32 15.92 -4.67
CA LEU A 142 -3.03 14.78 -5.24
C LEU A 142 -3.51 15.06 -6.66
N GLU A 143 -4.08 16.24 -6.92
CA GLU A 143 -4.49 16.65 -8.25
C GLU A 143 -3.30 16.68 -9.23
N LYS A 144 -2.16 17.25 -8.80
CA LYS A 144 -0.90 17.22 -9.59
C LYS A 144 -0.45 15.78 -9.88
N LEU A 145 -0.56 14.87 -8.91
CA LEU A 145 -0.29 13.45 -9.11
C LEU A 145 -1.26 12.85 -10.14
N VAL A 146 -2.56 13.10 -10.02
CA VAL A 146 -3.58 12.59 -10.94
C VAL A 146 -3.33 13.07 -12.36
N ILE A 147 -3.01 14.35 -12.57
CA ILE A 147 -2.63 14.89 -13.89
C ILE A 147 -1.43 14.12 -14.46
N LYS A 148 -0.39 13.89 -13.64
CA LYS A 148 0.81 13.16 -14.04
C LYS A 148 0.52 11.69 -14.37
N LEU A 149 -0.29 11.01 -13.58
CA LEU A 149 -0.64 9.61 -13.85
C LEU A 149 -1.57 9.51 -15.07
N LYS A 150 -2.46 10.47 -15.26
CA LYS A 150 -3.30 10.57 -16.45
C LYS A 150 -2.47 10.76 -17.71
N SER A 151 -1.39 11.54 -17.68
CA SER A 151 -0.47 11.63 -18.84
C SER A 151 0.27 10.34 -19.16
N TYR A 152 0.30 9.37 -18.23
CA TYR A 152 0.77 8.00 -18.47
C TYR A 152 -0.33 7.04 -18.94
N GLY A 153 -1.60 7.48 -18.94
CA GLY A 153 -2.74 6.67 -19.34
C GLY A 153 -3.60 6.14 -18.19
N LEU A 154 -3.53 6.74 -17.00
CA LEU A 154 -4.50 6.45 -15.92
C LEU A 154 -5.94 6.69 -16.42
N LYS A 155 -6.85 5.74 -16.12
CA LYS A 155 -8.24 5.78 -16.59
C LYS A 155 -9.28 5.82 -15.46
N GLY A 156 -8.90 5.59 -14.20
CA GLY A 156 -9.84 5.66 -13.08
C GLY A 156 -9.22 6.10 -11.76
N LEU A 157 -10.10 6.45 -10.83
CA LEU A 157 -9.80 6.87 -9.47
C LEU A 157 -10.74 6.13 -8.50
N GLU A 158 -10.20 5.62 -7.39
CA GLU A 158 -11.03 5.09 -6.31
C GLU A 158 -11.53 6.26 -5.45
N CYS A 159 -12.81 6.56 -5.56
CA CYS A 159 -13.41 7.68 -4.83
C CYS A 159 -14.17 7.20 -3.58
N LEU A 160 -14.72 5.98 -3.61
CA LEU A 160 -15.50 5.42 -2.52
C LEU A 160 -14.68 4.36 -1.77
N TYR A 161 -14.31 4.68 -0.54
CA TYR A 161 -13.54 3.82 0.36
C TYR A 161 -14.11 3.94 1.79
N PRO A 162 -14.22 2.84 2.58
CA PRO A 162 -14.89 2.87 3.88
C PRO A 162 -14.34 3.86 4.90
N GLU A 163 -13.07 4.25 4.78
CA GLU A 163 -12.42 5.18 5.70
C GLU A 163 -12.42 6.64 5.18
N HIS A 164 -12.98 6.89 3.99
CA HIS A 164 -13.13 8.27 3.49
C HIS A 164 -14.26 8.99 4.23
N THR A 165 -14.06 10.29 4.50
CA THR A 165 -15.16 11.16 4.90
C THR A 165 -16.08 11.46 3.71
N PRO A 166 -17.32 11.96 3.95
CA PRO A 166 -18.18 12.44 2.87
C PRO A 166 -17.50 13.51 2.00
N GLU A 167 -16.77 14.45 2.62
CA GLU A 167 -16.07 15.54 1.94
C GLU A 167 -14.91 15.02 1.07
N GLU A 168 -14.14 14.05 1.56
CA GLU A 168 -13.09 13.40 0.77
C GLU A 168 -13.69 12.65 -0.43
N THR A 169 -14.81 11.96 -0.23
CA THR A 169 -15.51 11.25 -1.30
C THR A 169 -16.00 12.23 -2.38
N GLU A 170 -16.65 13.32 -1.99
CA GLU A 170 -17.13 14.35 -2.91
C GLU A 170 -15.98 15.00 -3.68
N ALA A 171 -14.88 15.35 -3.00
CA ALA A 171 -13.70 15.94 -3.63
C ALA A 171 -13.05 14.99 -4.66
N LEU A 172 -12.95 13.69 -4.34
CA LEU A 172 -12.41 12.69 -5.26
C LEU A 172 -13.34 12.45 -6.46
N ILE A 173 -14.66 12.45 -6.26
CA ILE A 173 -15.63 12.39 -7.37
C ILE A 173 -15.46 13.60 -8.29
N GLY A 174 -15.43 14.81 -7.74
CA GLY A 174 -15.22 16.03 -8.52
C GLY A 174 -13.90 16.02 -9.30
N LEU A 175 -12.82 15.48 -8.70
CA LEU A 175 -11.54 15.30 -9.37
C LEU A 175 -11.63 14.28 -10.51
N ALA A 176 -12.29 13.15 -10.30
CA ALA A 176 -12.51 12.14 -11.33
C ALA A 176 -13.31 12.72 -12.52
N GLU A 177 -14.39 13.45 -12.24
CA GLU A 177 -15.22 14.10 -13.26
C GLU A 177 -14.44 15.15 -14.05
N LYS A 178 -13.74 16.07 -13.35
CA LYS A 178 -12.89 17.11 -13.96
C LYS A 178 -11.89 16.51 -14.95
N TYR A 179 -11.30 15.36 -14.60
CA TYR A 179 -10.34 14.68 -15.44
C TYR A 179 -10.93 13.48 -16.22
N LYS A 180 -12.25 13.37 -16.36
CA LYS A 180 -12.91 12.30 -17.16
C LYS A 180 -12.36 10.90 -16.84
N LEU A 181 -12.15 10.61 -15.56
CA LEU A 181 -11.70 9.32 -15.04
C LEU A 181 -12.91 8.50 -14.59
N HIS A 182 -12.83 7.18 -14.72
CA HIS A 182 -13.82 6.29 -14.13
C HIS A 182 -13.79 6.38 -12.60
N ILE A 183 -14.97 6.52 -11.99
CA ILE A 183 -15.16 6.43 -10.55
C ILE A 183 -15.24 4.96 -10.16
N THR A 184 -14.46 4.57 -9.16
CA THR A 184 -14.45 3.20 -8.63
C THR A 184 -14.63 3.18 -7.12
N SER A 185 -15.00 2.01 -6.59
CA SER A 185 -15.19 1.76 -5.18
C SER A 185 -14.50 0.46 -4.76
N GLY A 186 -14.01 0.41 -3.53
CA GLY A 186 -13.34 -0.75 -2.97
C GLY A 186 -13.41 -0.76 -1.46
N SER A 187 -13.79 -1.91 -0.89
CA SER A 187 -13.80 -2.09 0.57
C SER A 187 -12.41 -2.35 1.15
N ASP A 188 -11.45 -2.73 0.29
CA ASP A 188 -10.10 -3.14 0.67
C ASP A 188 -10.13 -4.20 1.79
N TYR A 189 -11.03 -5.17 1.62
CA TYR A 189 -11.28 -6.23 2.57
C TYR A 189 -10.09 -7.20 2.67
N HIS A 190 -9.57 -7.38 3.89
CA HIS A 190 -8.39 -8.21 4.16
C HIS A 190 -8.70 -9.52 4.89
N GLY A 191 -9.96 -9.96 4.88
CA GLY A 191 -10.49 -11.06 5.69
C GLY A 191 -11.18 -10.55 6.95
N PRO A 192 -11.75 -11.45 7.78
CA PRO A 192 -12.24 -11.06 9.08
C PRO A 192 -11.07 -10.43 9.84
N THR A 193 -11.24 -9.18 10.25
CA THR A 193 -10.37 -8.58 11.27
C THR A 193 -10.59 -9.41 12.51
N ASP A 194 -9.54 -10.06 13.04
CA ASP A 194 -9.58 -10.52 14.42
C ASP A 194 -9.97 -9.30 15.26
N SER A 195 -11.18 -9.33 15.80
CA SER A 195 -11.89 -8.21 16.43
C SER A 195 -11.28 -7.82 17.79
N PHE A 196 -9.96 -7.95 17.93
CA PHE A 196 -9.20 -7.72 19.16
C PHE A 196 -8.06 -6.71 19.00
N LEU A 197 -7.86 -6.13 17.81
CA LEU A 197 -6.84 -5.09 17.63
C LEU A 197 -7.50 -3.74 17.32
N PRO A 198 -7.42 -2.74 18.23
CA PRO A 198 -7.94 -1.41 17.96
C PRO A 198 -7.21 -0.80 16.76
N LYS A 199 -8.00 -0.29 15.81
CA LYS A 199 -7.52 0.48 14.66
C LYS A 199 -7.18 1.91 15.09
N THR A 200 -6.12 2.13 15.87
CA THR A 200 -5.56 3.49 16.04
C THR A 200 -4.14 3.44 16.59
N ALA A 201 -3.17 3.71 15.73
CA ALA A 201 -2.05 4.56 16.10
C ALA A 201 -2.02 5.66 15.02
N LYS A 202 -2.71 6.77 15.31
CA LYS A 202 -2.49 8.04 14.58
C LYS A 202 -1.18 8.63 15.08
#